data_AF-A0A2V5WKS2-F1
#
_entry.id   AF-A0A2V5WKS2-F1
#
_cell.length_a   1.000
_cell.length_b   1.000
_cell.length_c   1.000
_cell.angle_alpha   90.00
_cell.angle_beta   90.00
_cell.angle_gamma   90.00
#
_symmetry.space_group_name_H-M   'P 1'
#
loop_
_entity.id
_entity.type
_entity.pdbx_description
1 polymer ?
#
loop_
_entity_poly.entity_id
_entity_poly.type
_entity_poly.pdbx_seq_one_letter_code
_entity_poly.pdbx_strand_id
1 'polypeptide(L)'
;MRTKLLIAILVCSLAGIATAPGREPIRKGDVAAVPLRGEVAPSMLAFLRRAVKTAESNEASAIVFEMNTYGGRLDTAADIVNALNQTKIPTYTFINTNAGSAGAIIAIATQHIFMAPVSAIGAAAPILPTGEDLPSTAKEKTISYWSALIRGSAIKNGHNPDIAEAFMNKDKEVKIGDRVVHPKGAVLTLNAQEATEQINGKPLLVEGIADSI
;
A
#
# COMPACT_ATOMS: atom_id res chain seq x y z
N MET A 1 -3.44 9.15 -81.23
CA MET A 1 -3.97 9.25 -79.85
C MET A 1 -3.00 8.52 -78.91
N ARG A 2 -2.33 9.24 -78.00
CA ARG A 2 -1.37 8.66 -77.03
C ARG A 2 -1.90 8.88 -75.62
N THR A 3 -2.35 7.82 -74.97
CA THR A 3 -2.87 7.83 -73.61
C THR A 3 -1.69 7.88 -72.62
N LYS A 4 -1.61 8.92 -71.79
CA LYS A 4 -0.62 9.01 -70.70
C LYS A 4 -1.24 8.47 -69.41
N LEU A 5 -0.63 7.42 -68.86
CA LEU A 5 -0.96 6.84 -67.57
C LEU A 5 -0.24 7.64 -66.47
N LEU A 6 -0.98 8.30 -65.58
CA LEU A 6 -0.46 9.01 -64.41
C LEU A 6 -0.47 8.06 -63.21
N ILE A 7 0.71 7.68 -62.73
CA ILE A 7 0.91 6.95 -61.49
C ILE A 7 0.95 7.97 -60.34
N ALA A 8 -0.05 7.94 -59.46
CA ALA A 8 -0.05 8.72 -58.24
C ALA A 8 0.81 8.00 -57.18
N ILE A 9 1.95 8.59 -56.82
CA ILE A 9 2.79 8.12 -55.72
C ILE A 9 2.16 8.60 -54.41
N LEU A 10 1.57 7.65 -53.66
CA LEU A 10 1.08 7.88 -52.31
C LEU A 10 2.27 7.95 -51.35
N VAL A 11 2.65 9.17 -50.95
CA VAL A 11 3.65 9.38 -49.90
C VAL A 11 2.98 9.13 -48.55
N CYS A 12 3.15 7.92 -48.00
CA CYS A 12 2.82 7.62 -46.61
C CYS A 12 3.77 8.41 -45.70
N SER A 13 3.29 9.53 -45.17
CA SER A 13 3.93 10.24 -44.07
C SER A 13 3.97 9.33 -42.84
N LEU A 14 5.16 8.84 -42.47
CA LEU A 14 5.39 8.19 -41.19
C LEU A 14 5.12 9.21 -40.07
N ALA A 15 3.92 9.17 -39.50
CA ALA A 15 3.64 9.82 -38.24
C ALA A 15 4.49 9.15 -37.15
N GLY A 16 5.35 9.92 -36.51
CA GLY A 16 6.22 9.45 -35.44
C GLY A 16 5.40 8.78 -34.34
N ILE A 17 5.72 7.51 -34.08
CA ILE A 17 5.20 6.78 -32.93
C ILE A 17 5.77 7.50 -31.70
N ALA A 18 4.91 8.22 -30.97
CA ALA A 18 5.25 8.76 -29.67
C ALA A 18 5.55 7.56 -28.75
N THR A 19 6.83 7.28 -28.54
CA THR A 19 7.26 6.32 -27.53
C THR A 19 6.78 6.85 -26.19
N ALA A 20 5.85 6.13 -25.54
CA ALA A 20 5.55 6.38 -24.14
C ALA A 20 6.88 6.42 -23.37
N PRO A 21 7.09 7.39 -22.46
CA PRO A 21 8.33 7.45 -21.70
C PRO A 21 8.54 6.10 -21.01
N GLY A 22 9.56 5.36 -21.47
CA GLY A 22 9.96 4.11 -20.83
C GLY A 22 10.34 4.43 -19.39
N ARG A 23 9.93 3.59 -18.44
CA ARG A 23 10.38 3.73 -17.05
C ARG A 23 11.91 3.76 -17.05
N GLU A 24 12.49 4.81 -16.48
CA GLU A 24 13.94 4.88 -16.35
C GLU A 24 14.44 3.65 -15.54
N PRO A 25 15.57 3.05 -15.96
CA PRO A 25 16.16 1.97 -15.19
C PRO A 25 16.60 2.48 -13.82
N ILE A 26 16.34 1.69 -12.77
CA ILE A 26 16.81 1.97 -11.41
C ILE A 26 18.33 1.89 -11.39
N ARG A 27 18.99 2.94 -10.91
CA ARG A 27 20.44 3.05 -10.74
C ARG A 27 20.80 2.99 -9.26
N LYS A 28 22.10 2.76 -8.99
CA LYS A 28 22.66 2.79 -7.65
C LYS A 28 22.41 4.13 -6.98
N GLY A 29 21.88 4.09 -5.76
CA GLY A 29 21.54 5.29 -5.00
C GLY A 29 20.15 5.86 -5.27
N ASP A 30 19.42 5.34 -6.27
CA ASP A 30 18.07 5.81 -6.56
C ASP A 30 17.09 5.42 -5.44
N VAL A 31 16.01 6.18 -5.31
CA VAL A 31 14.82 5.80 -4.56
C VAL A 31 13.81 5.21 -5.53
N ALA A 32 13.52 3.92 -5.40
CA ALA A 32 12.63 3.22 -6.32
C ALA A 32 11.15 3.49 -5.96
N ALA A 33 10.44 4.22 -6.81
CA ALA A 33 8.99 4.40 -6.68
C ALA A 33 8.22 3.22 -7.31
N VAL A 34 7.44 2.50 -6.49
CA VAL A 34 6.75 1.26 -6.87
C VAL A 34 5.24 1.42 -6.68
N PRO A 35 4.44 1.53 -7.75
CA PRO A 35 3.00 1.71 -7.62
C PRO A 35 2.30 0.41 -7.19
N LEU A 36 1.59 0.45 -6.06
CA LEU A 36 0.69 -0.59 -5.58
C LEU A 36 -0.75 -0.08 -5.68
N ARG A 37 -1.33 -0.20 -6.89
CA ARG A 37 -2.65 0.33 -7.20
C ARG A 37 -3.64 -0.78 -7.54
N GLY A 38 -4.90 -0.60 -7.13
CA GLY A 38 -5.98 -1.55 -7.39
C GLY A 38 -6.04 -2.68 -6.37
N GLU A 39 -6.66 -3.80 -6.74
CA GLU A 39 -6.90 -4.92 -5.82
C GLU A 39 -5.60 -5.61 -5.38
N VAL A 40 -5.51 -5.93 -4.08
CA VAL A 40 -4.46 -6.80 -3.54
C VAL A 40 -4.72 -8.23 -3.99
N ALA A 41 -4.07 -8.61 -5.09
CA ALA A 41 -4.19 -9.91 -5.75
C ALA A 41 -2.80 -10.53 -6.04
N PRO A 42 -2.72 -11.83 -6.39
CA PRO A 42 -1.44 -12.51 -6.65
C PRO A 42 -0.58 -11.83 -7.73
N SER A 43 -1.20 -11.11 -8.67
CA SER A 43 -0.50 -10.29 -9.67
C SER A 43 0.28 -9.13 -9.04
N MET A 44 -0.29 -8.45 -8.04
CA MET A 44 0.37 -7.39 -7.27
C MET A 44 1.53 -7.94 -6.47
N LEU A 45 1.38 -9.11 -5.82
CA LEU A 45 2.47 -9.80 -5.14
C LEU A 45 3.63 -10.12 -6.09
N ALA A 46 3.33 -10.68 -7.26
CA ALA A 46 4.35 -11.00 -8.26
C ALA A 46 5.07 -9.74 -8.76
N PHE A 47 4.33 -8.64 -8.94
CA PHE A 47 4.89 -7.34 -9.30
C PHE A 47 5.80 -6.80 -8.19
N LEU A 48 5.33 -6.77 -6.94
CA LEU A 48 6.09 -6.30 -5.79
C LEU A 48 7.40 -7.07 -5.62
N ARG A 49 7.37 -8.41 -5.69
CA ARG A 49 8.58 -9.23 -5.60
C ARG A 49 9.60 -8.90 -6.68
N ARG A 50 9.16 -8.66 -7.92
CA ARG A 50 10.06 -8.22 -9.00
C ARG A 50 10.63 -6.84 -8.71
N ALA A 51 9.80 -5.89 -8.31
CA ALA A 51 10.22 -4.53 -8.01
C ALA A 51 11.25 -4.46 -6.87
N VAL A 52 10.99 -5.17 -5.76
CA VAL A 52 11.94 -5.31 -4.64
C VAL A 52 13.26 -5.92 -5.11
N LYS A 53 13.20 -7.06 -5.81
CA LYS A 53 14.41 -7.71 -6.34
C LYS A 53 15.20 -6.77 -7.25
N THR A 54 14.53 -6.05 -8.14
CA THR A 54 15.19 -5.10 -9.05
C THR A 54 15.83 -3.94 -8.28
N ALA A 55 15.13 -3.36 -7.31
CA ALA A 55 15.67 -2.26 -6.49
C ALA A 55 16.91 -2.71 -5.70
N GLU A 56 16.84 -3.87 -5.03
CA GLU A 56 17.98 -4.42 -4.29
C GLU A 56 19.16 -4.77 -5.20
N SER A 57 18.91 -5.40 -6.36
CA SER A 57 19.98 -5.81 -7.29
C SER A 57 20.71 -4.61 -7.92
N ASN A 58 20.04 -3.46 -7.99
CA ASN A 58 20.63 -2.22 -8.50
C ASN A 58 21.17 -1.31 -7.38
N GLU A 59 21.23 -1.79 -6.13
CA GLU A 59 21.71 -1.00 -4.99
C GLU A 59 20.94 0.33 -4.82
N ALA A 60 19.62 0.30 -5.00
CA ALA A 60 18.75 1.42 -4.66
C ALA A 60 18.87 1.75 -3.16
N SER A 61 18.79 3.03 -2.82
CA SER A 61 18.88 3.49 -1.42
C SER A 61 17.61 3.23 -0.62
N ALA A 62 16.46 3.13 -1.29
CA ALA A 62 15.16 2.86 -0.66
C ALA A 62 14.11 2.44 -1.69
N ILE A 63 12.97 1.93 -1.20
CA ILE A 63 11.74 1.70 -1.98
C ILE A 63 10.61 2.52 -1.38
N VAL A 64 9.91 3.29 -2.21
CA VAL A 64 8.64 3.95 -1.84
C VAL A 64 7.50 3.26 -2.59
N PHE A 65 6.63 2.58 -1.84
CA PHE A 65 5.41 1.99 -2.38
C PHE A 65 4.31 3.06 -2.44
N GLU A 66 3.93 3.45 -3.65
CA GLU A 66 2.81 4.36 -3.86
C GLU A 66 1.49 3.57 -3.77
N MET A 67 0.80 3.69 -2.63
CA MET A 67 -0.38 2.89 -2.31
C MET A 67 -1.67 3.59 -2.72
N ASN A 68 -2.50 2.88 -3.48
CA ASN A 68 -3.89 3.22 -3.72
C ASN A 68 -4.72 1.93 -3.88
N THR A 69 -5.25 1.43 -2.78
CA THR A 69 -6.04 0.21 -2.75
C THR A 69 -7.18 0.29 -1.73
N TYR A 70 -8.31 -0.32 -2.09
CA TYR A 70 -9.40 -0.62 -1.15
C TYR A 70 -9.22 -1.98 -0.46
N GLY A 71 -8.16 -2.72 -0.80
CA GLY A 71 -7.86 -4.03 -0.25
C GLY A 71 -7.91 -5.14 -1.29
N GLY A 72 -8.18 -6.36 -0.82
CA GLY A 72 -8.18 -7.57 -1.62
C GLY A 72 -7.97 -8.78 -0.72
N ARG A 73 -7.24 -9.77 -1.21
CA ARG A 73 -7.13 -11.06 -0.51
C ARG A 73 -6.17 -10.99 0.68
N LEU A 74 -6.62 -11.52 1.83
CA LEU A 74 -5.79 -11.64 3.03
C LEU A 74 -4.56 -12.52 2.84
N ASP A 75 -4.69 -13.66 2.14
CA ASP A 75 -3.56 -14.55 1.85
C ASP A 75 -2.43 -13.82 1.10
N THR A 76 -2.81 -13.02 0.09
CA THR A 76 -1.89 -12.20 -0.70
C THR A 76 -1.29 -11.10 0.16
N ALA A 77 -2.07 -10.47 1.04
CA ALA A 77 -1.55 -9.48 1.99
C ALA A 77 -0.48 -10.08 2.91
N ALA A 78 -0.70 -11.28 3.46
CA ALA A 78 0.33 -11.99 4.24
C ALA A 78 1.58 -12.30 3.43
N ASP A 79 1.43 -12.77 2.19
CA ASP A 79 2.58 -13.05 1.33
C ASP A 79 3.38 -11.78 0.98
N ILE A 80 2.69 -10.64 0.84
CA ILE A 80 3.34 -9.34 0.67
C ILE A 80 4.07 -8.94 1.95
N VAL A 81 3.43 -9.05 3.12
CA VAL A 81 4.08 -8.80 4.43
C VAL A 81 5.34 -9.65 4.58
N ASN A 82 5.28 -10.93 4.19
CA ASN A 82 6.43 -11.83 4.21
C ASN A 82 7.55 -11.39 3.26
N ALA A 83 7.21 -10.91 2.06
CA ALA A 83 8.20 -10.38 1.11
C ALA A 83 8.85 -9.08 1.64
N LEU A 84 8.05 -8.17 2.19
CA LEU A 84 8.55 -6.93 2.82
C LEU A 84 9.45 -7.25 4.02
N ASN A 85 9.10 -8.26 4.81
CA ASN A 85 9.90 -8.71 5.94
C ASN A 85 11.31 -9.19 5.56
N GLN A 86 11.52 -9.60 4.31
CA GLN A 86 12.79 -10.07 3.76
C GLN A 86 13.55 -8.97 3.00
N THR A 87 12.94 -7.79 2.82
CA THR A 87 13.57 -6.66 2.10
C THR A 87 14.71 -6.09 2.93
N LYS A 88 15.86 -5.83 2.28
CA LYS A 88 17.12 -5.43 2.90
C LYS A 88 17.38 -3.93 2.88
N ILE A 89 16.68 -3.21 2.02
CA ILE A 89 16.77 -1.75 1.89
C ILE A 89 15.55 -1.08 2.53
N PRO A 90 15.68 0.19 2.98
CA PRO A 90 14.59 0.92 3.60
C PRO A 90 13.29 0.90 2.79
N THR A 91 12.16 0.66 3.46
CA THR A 91 10.83 0.63 2.84
C THR A 91 9.91 1.71 3.38
N TYR A 92 9.26 2.40 2.46
CA TYR A 92 8.30 3.46 2.72
C TYR A 92 6.98 3.11 2.04
N THR A 93 5.86 3.42 2.67
CA THR A 93 4.56 3.50 2.00
C THR A 93 4.15 4.96 1.91
N PHE A 94 3.88 5.44 0.70
CA PHE A 94 3.15 6.69 0.49
C PHE A 94 1.72 6.38 0.09
N ILE A 95 0.77 6.73 0.94
CA ILE A 95 -0.66 6.52 0.71
C ILE A 95 -1.19 7.70 -0.10
N ASN A 96 -1.28 7.51 -1.42
CA ASN A 96 -1.74 8.55 -2.33
C ASN A 96 -3.22 8.88 -2.07
N THR A 97 -4.07 7.86 -1.97
CA THR A 97 -5.49 8.06 -1.68
C THR A 97 -6.02 7.06 -0.66
N ASN A 98 -5.62 5.80 -0.75
CA ASN A 98 -6.22 4.77 0.10
C ASN A 98 -5.26 3.62 0.40
N ALA A 99 -5.24 3.23 1.68
CA ALA A 99 -4.68 1.98 2.18
C ALA A 99 -5.78 1.27 2.99
N GLY A 100 -6.87 0.91 2.32
CA GLY A 100 -8.00 0.21 2.92
C GLY A 100 -7.74 -1.29 3.03
N SER A 101 -8.26 -1.90 4.09
CA SER A 101 -8.25 -3.35 4.28
C SER A 101 -6.85 -3.98 4.16
N ALA A 102 -6.64 -4.88 3.20
CA ALA A 102 -5.34 -5.47 2.93
C ALA A 102 -4.24 -4.42 2.69
N GLY A 103 -4.58 -3.23 2.16
CA GLY A 103 -3.65 -2.11 2.01
C GLY A 103 -3.10 -1.60 3.33
N ALA A 104 -3.94 -1.51 4.38
CA ALA A 104 -3.49 -1.10 5.71
C ALA A 104 -2.49 -2.11 6.28
N ILE A 105 -2.75 -3.41 6.11
CA ILE A 105 -1.85 -4.49 6.54
C ILE A 105 -0.49 -4.35 5.85
N ILE A 106 -0.48 -4.08 4.54
CA ILE A 106 0.76 -3.90 3.77
C ILE A 106 1.50 -2.62 4.20
N ALA A 107 0.79 -1.52 4.43
CA ALA A 107 1.40 -0.27 4.87
C ALA A 107 2.11 -0.45 6.23
N ILE A 108 1.47 -1.11 7.19
CA ILE A 108 2.06 -1.46 8.49
C ILE A 108 3.28 -2.39 8.36
N ALA A 109 3.41 -3.12 7.25
CA ALA A 109 4.55 -3.97 6.96
C ALA A 109 5.77 -3.22 6.38
N THR A 110 5.65 -1.92 6.09
CA THR A 110 6.79 -1.05 5.75
C THR A 110 7.33 -0.31 6.97
N GLN A 111 8.55 0.20 6.89
CA GLN A 111 9.20 0.88 8.03
C GLN A 111 8.65 2.30 8.24
N HIS A 112 8.33 2.99 7.16
CA HIS A 112 7.88 4.38 7.19
C HIS A 112 6.57 4.54 6.44
N ILE A 113 5.67 5.37 6.96
CA ILE A 113 4.37 5.64 6.32
C ILE A 113 4.17 7.15 6.19
N PHE A 114 3.81 7.59 4.98
CA PHE A 114 3.42 8.95 4.64
C PHE A 114 2.05 8.93 3.96
N MET A 115 1.30 10.01 4.09
CA MET A 115 -0.05 10.14 3.53
C MET A 115 -0.18 11.39 2.67
N ALA A 116 -0.97 11.31 1.60
CA ALA A 116 -1.43 12.52 0.91
C ALA A 116 -2.47 13.27 1.76
N PRO A 117 -2.67 14.60 1.56
CA PRO A 117 -3.61 15.38 2.37
C PRO A 117 -5.04 14.81 2.41
N VAL A 118 -5.50 14.23 1.28
CA VAL A 118 -6.80 13.57 1.16
C VAL A 118 -6.59 12.08 0.95
N SER A 119 -6.36 11.37 2.05
CA SER A 119 -6.18 9.92 2.04
C SER A 119 -6.67 9.25 3.32
N ALA A 120 -6.82 7.93 3.28
CA ALA A 120 -7.28 7.12 4.41
C ALA A 120 -6.48 5.81 4.57
N ILE A 121 -6.38 5.33 5.80
CA ILE A 121 -5.80 4.03 6.18
C ILE A 121 -6.65 3.34 7.26
N GLY A 122 -6.84 2.03 7.15
CA GLY A 122 -7.55 1.21 8.14
C GLY A 122 -8.64 0.35 7.50
N ALA A 123 -9.79 0.20 8.16
CA ALA A 123 -10.93 -0.59 7.69
C ALA A 123 -10.55 -2.01 7.20
N ALA A 124 -9.79 -2.74 8.00
CA ALA A 124 -9.23 -4.07 7.74
C ALA A 124 -9.95 -5.23 8.44
N ALA A 125 -11.18 -5.01 8.91
CA ALA A 125 -12.02 -6.12 9.33
C ALA A 125 -12.28 -7.06 8.15
N PRO A 126 -12.09 -8.38 8.32
CA PRO A 126 -12.26 -9.35 7.25
C PRO A 126 -13.75 -9.50 6.89
N ILE A 127 -14.03 -9.62 5.59
CA ILE A 127 -15.36 -9.94 5.03
C ILE A 127 -15.21 -11.05 3.99
N LEU A 128 -16.33 -11.69 3.63
CA LEU A 128 -16.39 -12.64 2.52
C LEU A 128 -16.22 -11.92 1.18
N PRO A 129 -15.77 -12.61 0.12
CA PRO A 129 -15.71 -12.04 -1.23
C PRO A 129 -17.07 -11.56 -1.77
N THR A 130 -18.17 -12.06 -1.20
CA THR A 130 -19.54 -11.63 -1.49
C THR A 130 -19.87 -10.24 -0.91
N GLY A 131 -19.02 -9.70 -0.04
CA GLY A 131 -19.27 -8.48 0.73
C GLY A 131 -19.96 -8.73 2.07
N GLU A 132 -20.35 -9.97 2.36
CA GLU A 132 -21.02 -10.36 3.59
C GLU A 132 -20.04 -10.59 4.75
N ASP A 133 -20.55 -10.53 5.97
CA ASP A 133 -19.80 -10.89 7.16
C ASP A 133 -19.37 -12.37 7.16
N LEU A 134 -18.21 -12.66 7.74
CA LEU A 134 -17.85 -14.05 8.04
C LEU A 134 -18.80 -14.65 9.09
N PRO A 135 -19.11 -15.97 9.01
CA PRO A 135 -19.77 -16.68 10.10
C PRO A 135 -19.01 -16.50 11.43
N SER A 136 -19.73 -16.38 12.54
CA SER A 136 -19.17 -15.97 13.85
C SER A 136 -17.87 -16.68 14.25
N THR A 137 -17.86 -18.02 14.25
CA THR A 137 -16.67 -18.80 14.61
C THR A 137 -15.49 -18.58 13.66
N ALA A 138 -15.75 -18.40 12.36
CA ALA A 138 -14.72 -18.09 11.38
C ALA A 138 -14.20 -16.66 11.60
N LYS A 139 -15.11 -15.70 11.81
CA LYS A 139 -14.80 -14.30 12.10
C LYS A 139 -13.87 -14.16 13.30
N GLU A 140 -14.17 -14.82 14.42
CA GLU A 140 -13.34 -14.78 15.63
C GLU A 140 -11.93 -15.32 15.39
N LYS A 141 -11.81 -16.49 14.73
CA LYS A 141 -10.51 -17.09 14.40
C LYS A 141 -9.70 -16.22 13.46
N THR A 142 -10.36 -15.67 12.42
CA THR A 142 -9.73 -14.78 11.44
C THR A 142 -9.26 -13.50 12.12
N ILE A 143 -10.12 -12.79 12.87
CA ILE A 143 -9.74 -11.56 13.58
C ILE A 143 -8.59 -11.86 14.56
N SER A 144 -8.65 -12.93 15.34
CA SER A 144 -7.58 -13.29 16.29
C SER A 144 -6.23 -13.48 15.60
N TYR A 145 -6.19 -14.30 14.54
CA TYR A 145 -4.96 -14.58 13.80
C TYR A 145 -4.38 -13.33 13.14
N TRP A 146 -5.20 -12.60 12.38
CA TRP A 146 -4.73 -11.42 11.63
C TRP A 146 -4.39 -10.26 12.57
N SER A 147 -5.06 -10.14 13.72
CA SER A 147 -4.71 -9.15 14.75
C SER A 147 -3.34 -9.45 15.35
N ALA A 148 -2.99 -10.72 15.53
CA ALA A 148 -1.64 -11.09 15.97
C ALA A 148 -0.59 -10.77 14.89
N LEU A 149 -0.88 -11.07 13.62
CA LEU A 149 0.04 -10.79 12.51
C LEU A 149 0.29 -9.29 12.35
N ILE A 150 -0.76 -8.47 12.30
CA ILE A 150 -0.61 -7.03 12.08
C ILE A 150 0.08 -6.35 13.27
N ARG A 151 -0.18 -6.78 14.51
CA ARG A 151 0.56 -6.30 15.69
C ARG A 151 2.04 -6.66 15.62
N GLY A 152 2.36 -7.89 15.25
CA GLY A 152 3.74 -8.33 15.08
C GLY A 152 4.48 -7.51 14.03
N SER A 153 3.82 -7.23 12.91
CA SER A 153 4.32 -6.36 11.86
C SER A 153 4.55 -4.93 12.36
N ALA A 154 3.57 -4.36 13.08
CA ALA A 154 3.68 -3.03 13.66
C ALA A 154 4.85 -2.91 14.63
N ILE A 155 4.99 -3.86 15.56
CA ILE A 155 6.10 -3.90 16.53
C ILE A 155 7.45 -3.96 15.81
N LYS A 156 7.59 -4.83 14.81
CA LYS A 156 8.83 -4.97 14.05
C LYS A 156 9.25 -3.65 13.39
N ASN A 157 8.29 -2.90 12.86
CA ASN A 157 8.53 -1.70 12.09
C ASN A 157 8.42 -0.40 12.92
N GLY A 158 8.16 -0.49 14.22
CA GLY A 158 8.07 0.68 15.11
C GLY A 158 6.73 1.41 15.10
N HIS A 159 5.70 0.85 14.47
CA HIS A 159 4.33 1.40 14.48
C HIS A 159 3.59 1.05 15.76
N ASN A 160 2.56 1.82 16.10
CA ASN A 160 1.69 1.53 17.25
C ASN A 160 0.87 0.25 17.00
N PRO A 161 1.12 -0.86 17.74
CA PRO A 161 0.40 -2.11 17.52
C PRO A 161 -1.08 -2.04 17.88
N ASP A 162 -1.47 -1.14 18.80
CA ASP A 162 -2.87 -1.01 19.20
C ASP A 162 -3.70 -0.35 18.10
N ILE A 163 -3.13 0.64 17.40
CA ILE A 163 -3.73 1.24 16.20
C ILE A 163 -3.85 0.20 15.09
N ALA A 164 -2.79 -0.56 14.84
CA ALA A 164 -2.81 -1.62 13.84
C ALA A 164 -3.87 -2.70 14.13
N GLU A 165 -4.01 -3.13 15.38
CA GLU A 165 -5.08 -4.07 15.78
C GLU A 165 -6.47 -3.47 15.61
N ALA A 166 -6.66 -2.19 15.98
CA ALA A 166 -7.93 -1.50 15.87
C ALA A 166 -8.44 -1.35 14.44
N PHE A 167 -7.54 -1.42 13.44
CA PHE A 167 -7.93 -1.49 12.04
C PHE A 167 -8.75 -2.73 11.68
N MET A 168 -8.75 -3.81 12.47
CA MET A 168 -9.55 -4.99 12.15
C MET A 168 -10.42 -5.51 13.30
N ASN A 169 -10.05 -5.22 14.54
CA ASN A 169 -10.75 -5.69 15.71
C ASN A 169 -11.63 -4.57 16.29
N LYS A 170 -12.95 -4.66 16.05
CA LYS A 170 -13.91 -3.66 16.56
C LYS A 170 -13.96 -3.54 18.09
N ASP A 171 -13.47 -4.57 18.80
CA ASP A 171 -13.50 -4.62 20.27
C ASP A 171 -12.18 -4.09 20.87
N LYS A 172 -11.23 -3.69 20.02
CA LYS A 172 -9.99 -3.04 20.42
C LYS A 172 -10.26 -1.56 20.75
N GLU A 173 -10.12 -1.22 22.02
CA GLU A 173 -9.99 0.16 22.45
C GLU A 173 -8.54 0.61 22.30
N VAL A 174 -8.31 1.83 21.82
CA VAL A 174 -6.98 2.44 21.79
C VAL A 174 -6.96 3.64 22.73
N LYS A 175 -6.11 3.55 23.76
CA LYS A 175 -5.86 4.60 24.74
C LYS A 175 -4.37 4.93 24.76
N ILE A 176 -4.05 6.22 24.75
CA ILE A 176 -2.66 6.71 24.89
C ILE A 176 -2.65 7.70 26.06
N GLY A 177 -2.14 7.26 27.21
CA GLY A 177 -2.36 7.95 28.48
C GLY A 177 -3.85 8.00 28.82
N ASP A 178 -4.34 9.17 29.22
CA ASP A 178 -5.76 9.38 29.55
C ASP A 178 -6.66 9.59 28.33
N ARG A 179 -6.06 9.74 27.14
CA ARG A 179 -6.80 9.99 25.91
C ARG A 179 -7.31 8.68 25.29
N VAL A 180 -8.61 8.63 25.04
CA VAL A 180 -9.23 7.62 24.17
C VAL A 180 -9.06 8.07 22.72
N VAL A 181 -8.22 7.37 21.97
CA VAL A 181 -8.04 7.61 20.53
C VAL A 181 -9.14 6.91 19.75
N HIS A 182 -9.48 5.68 20.13
CA HIS A 182 -10.52 4.89 19.47
C HIS A 182 -11.32 4.09 20.50
N PRO A 183 -12.63 4.35 20.65
CA PRO A 183 -13.48 3.56 21.55
C PRO A 183 -13.80 2.19 20.94
N LYS A 184 -14.24 1.25 21.78
CA LYS A 184 -14.78 -0.04 21.30
C LYS A 184 -16.08 0.16 20.51
N GLY A 185 -16.38 -0.81 19.64
CA GLY A 185 -17.65 -0.93 18.93
C GLY A 185 -17.56 -0.62 17.44
N ALA A 186 -16.43 -0.09 16.97
CA ALA A 186 -16.19 0.20 15.56
C ALA A 186 -14.77 -0.20 15.16
N VAL A 187 -14.56 -0.38 13.86
CA VAL A 187 -13.23 -0.57 13.28
C VAL A 187 -12.61 0.81 13.05
N LEU A 188 -11.32 0.97 13.34
CA LEU A 188 -10.62 2.23 13.15
C LEU A 188 -10.28 2.46 11.67
N THR A 189 -10.50 3.69 11.21
CA THR A 189 -9.97 4.26 9.97
C THR A 189 -9.47 5.66 10.31
N LEU A 190 -8.28 6.00 9.84
CA LEU A 190 -7.67 7.30 10.05
C LEU A 190 -7.57 8.04 8.72
N ASN A 191 -7.94 9.31 8.72
CA ASN A 191 -7.50 10.24 7.67
C ASN A 191 -6.05 10.73 7.94
N ALA A 192 -5.48 11.48 7.01
CA ALA A 192 -4.10 11.97 7.12
C ALA A 192 -3.83 12.84 8.37
N GLN A 193 -4.80 13.68 8.78
CA GLN A 193 -4.65 14.55 9.95
C GLN A 193 -4.67 13.74 11.25
N GLU A 194 -5.60 12.79 11.37
CA GLU A 194 -5.69 11.90 12.53
C GLU A 194 -4.45 11.00 12.63
N ALA A 195 -3.98 10.46 11.51
CA ALA A 195 -2.84 9.57 11.47
C ALA A 195 -1.50 10.25 11.82
N THR A 196 -1.37 11.55 11.53
CA THR A 196 -0.16 12.35 11.81
C THR A 196 -0.24 13.11 13.13
N GLU A 197 -1.36 12.98 13.84
CA GLU A 197 -1.56 13.65 15.12
C GLU A 197 -0.46 13.29 16.13
N GLN A 198 0.12 14.31 16.76
CA GLN A 198 1.18 14.14 17.74
C GLN A 198 0.60 13.87 19.13
N ILE A 199 0.94 12.72 19.71
CA ILE A 199 0.58 12.37 21.08
C ILE A 199 1.86 12.02 21.83
N ASN A 200 2.17 12.79 22.88
CA ASN A 200 3.42 12.67 23.66
C ASN A 200 4.69 12.76 22.78
N GLY A 201 4.67 13.63 21.76
CA GLY A 201 5.80 13.88 20.87
C GLY A 201 6.08 12.79 19.84
N LYS A 202 5.12 11.87 19.61
CA LYS A 202 5.18 10.87 18.54
C LYS A 202 3.91 10.95 17.69
N PRO A 203 4.01 10.77 16.37
CA PRO A 203 2.83 10.65 15.52
C PRO A 203 2.01 9.41 15.93
N LEU A 204 0.69 9.49 15.74
CA LEU A 204 -0.22 8.39 16.05
C LEU A 204 0.11 7.13 15.24
N LEU A 205 0.41 7.31 13.96
CA LEU A 205 0.81 6.24 13.06
C LEU A 205 1.75 6.70 11.92
N VAL A 206 1.48 7.84 11.31
CA VAL A 206 2.10 8.28 10.05
C VAL A 206 3.05 9.43 10.32
N GLU A 207 4.23 9.41 9.68
CA GLU A 207 5.32 10.35 9.95
C GLU A 207 5.08 11.75 9.40
N GLY A 208 4.29 11.85 8.32
CA GLY A 208 3.96 13.14 7.75
C GLY A 208 2.96 13.08 6.60
N ILE A 209 2.53 14.28 6.21
CA ILE A 209 1.70 14.52 5.03
C ILE A 209 2.61 15.01 3.90
N ALA A 210 2.47 14.45 2.70
CA ALA A 210 3.23 14.86 1.51
C ALA A 210 2.31 14.94 0.28
N ASP A 211 2.54 15.89 -0.62
CA ASP A 211 1.70 16.06 -1.82
C ASP A 211 2.02 15.02 -2.91
N SER A 212 3.24 14.51 -2.96
CA SER A 212 3.71 13.48 -3.89
C SER A 212 4.96 12.75 -3.37
N ILE A 213 5.35 11.68 -4.09
CA ILE A 213 6.66 11.02 -3.95
C ILE A 213 7.71 11.80 -4.75
#